data_AF-A0A6L5ZKJ8-F1
#
_entry.id   AF-A0A6L5ZKJ8-F1
#
_cell.length_a   1.000
_cell.length_b   1.000
_cell.length_c   1.000
_cell.angle_alpha   90.00
_cell.angle_beta   90.00
_cell.angle_gamma   90.00
#
_symmetry.space_group_name_H-M   'P 1'
#
loop_
_entity.id
_entity.type
_entity.pdbx_description
1 polymer ?
#
loop_
_entity_poly.entity_id
_entity_poly.type
_entity_poly.pdbx_seq_one_letter_code
_entity_poly.pdbx_strand_id
1 'polypeptide(L)'
;MKTSDAYYTDNWGSTYRILCEFTAGAITYLIVRRFLPGAAADPKPRIQKLASTLSLVLPLIVIAGAVFLGNLPAAQPPATNLSADSEALPPYFHLLLVPFLIAWIGALALSRRGLARTLSTRTMVLGGFISYSLYMTHLVWFGLWRAGMNAVGIDGGALYAIGLLGLIAGALAIAWLMWRFVEEPAREWMRALAGARRTPTEEAGEQLAEQALAGDSAEPIIVNGKEENSN
;
A
#
# COMPACT_ATOMS: atom_id res chain seq x y z
N MET A 1 -20.52 13.59 28.44
CA MET A 1 -20.55 12.86 27.16
C MET A 1 -19.16 12.29 26.97
N LYS A 2 -18.93 11.00 27.28
CA LYS A 2 -17.62 10.37 27.05
C LYS A 2 -17.54 10.03 25.57
N THR A 3 -16.86 10.87 24.80
CA THR A 3 -16.56 10.65 23.38
C THR A 3 -15.27 9.82 23.25
N SER A 4 -15.19 8.69 23.94
CA SER A 4 -14.03 7.80 23.87
C SER A 4 -14.44 6.48 23.24
N ASP A 5 -13.89 6.22 22.06
CA ASP A 5 -14.01 4.92 21.40
C ASP A 5 -13.05 3.96 22.10
N ALA A 6 -13.59 2.85 22.61
CA ALA A 6 -12.84 1.79 23.29
C ALA A 6 -11.69 1.23 22.43
N TYR A 7 -11.79 1.36 21.11
CA TYR A 7 -10.83 0.81 20.16
C TYR A 7 -9.66 1.76 19.84
N TYR A 8 -9.92 3.07 19.77
CA TYR A 8 -8.92 4.05 19.32
C TYR A 8 -8.35 4.93 20.42
N THR A 9 -9.15 5.33 21.42
CA THR A 9 -8.75 6.36 22.39
C THR A 9 -8.75 5.88 23.84
N ASP A 10 -9.53 4.84 24.18
CA ASP A 10 -9.51 4.22 25.52
C ASP A 10 -8.59 2.98 25.58
N ASN A 11 -8.12 2.63 26.79
CA ASN A 11 -7.38 1.40 27.10
C ASN A 11 -6.10 1.12 26.27
N TRP A 12 -5.42 2.17 25.78
CA TRP A 12 -4.21 2.02 24.97
C TRP A 12 -4.41 1.20 23.68
N GLY A 13 -5.65 1.05 23.21
CA GLY A 13 -5.98 0.23 22.04
C GLY A 13 -5.17 0.59 20.79
N SER A 14 -5.01 1.89 20.52
CA SER A 14 -4.15 2.39 19.43
C SER A 14 -2.69 1.96 19.58
N THR A 15 -2.13 2.04 20.79
CA THR A 15 -0.74 1.63 21.05
C THR A 15 -0.54 0.13 20.84
N TYR A 16 -1.45 -0.69 21.35
CA TYR A 16 -1.38 -2.15 21.13
C TYR A 16 -1.49 -2.50 19.65
N ARG A 17 -2.39 -1.83 18.92
CA ARG A 17 -2.53 -2.01 17.48
C ARG A 17 -1.23 -1.67 16.75
N ILE A 18 -0.66 -0.49 16.99
CA ILE A 18 0.60 -0.06 16.36
C ILE A 18 1.73 -1.06 16.67
N LEU A 19 1.83 -1.52 17.92
CA LEU A 19 2.84 -2.49 18.32
C LEU A 19 2.66 -3.84 17.62
N CYS A 20 1.42 -4.32 17.50
CA CYS A 20 1.10 -5.56 16.79
C CYS A 20 1.40 -5.45 15.29
N GLU A 21 1.02 -4.35 14.64
CA GLU A 21 1.30 -4.08 13.23
C GLU A 21 2.81 -4.02 12.95
N PHE A 22 3.55 -3.30 13.79
CA PHE A 22 5.00 -3.22 13.70
C PHE A 22 5.66 -4.59 13.90
N THR A 23 5.24 -5.34 14.93
CA THR A 23 5.77 -6.68 15.24
C THR A 23 5.47 -7.66 14.11
N ALA A 24 4.25 -7.64 13.56
CA ALA A 24 3.87 -8.47 12.43
C ALA A 24 4.70 -8.15 11.19
N GLY A 25 4.95 -6.87 10.92
CA GLY A 25 5.84 -6.42 9.85
C GLY A 25 7.28 -6.93 10.05
N ALA A 26 7.82 -6.80 11.26
CA ALA A 26 9.16 -7.27 11.60
C ALA A 26 9.30 -8.80 11.45
N ILE A 27 8.33 -9.57 11.94
CA ILE A 27 8.30 -11.03 11.77
C ILE A 27 8.24 -11.40 10.29
N THR A 28 7.37 -10.74 9.52
CA THR A 28 7.25 -10.98 8.07
C THR A 28 8.57 -10.70 7.36
N TYR A 29 9.23 -9.60 7.69
CA TYR A 29 10.55 -9.27 7.16
C TYR A 29 11.59 -10.37 7.48
N LEU A 30 11.63 -10.87 8.72
CA LEU A 30 12.54 -11.95 9.11
C LEU A 30 12.24 -13.25 8.35
N ILE A 31 10.97 -13.58 8.14
CA ILE A 31 10.54 -14.74 7.35
C ILE A 31 11.00 -14.59 5.90
N VAL A 32 10.77 -13.43 5.28
CA VAL A 32 11.20 -13.13 3.92
C VAL A 32 12.72 -13.26 3.81
N ARG A 33 13.48 -12.64 4.72
CA ARG A 33 14.94 -12.71 4.76
C ARG A 33 15.47 -14.13 4.95
N ARG A 34 14.74 -14.99 5.67
CA ARG A 34 15.09 -16.41 5.84
C ARG A 34 15.06 -17.19 4.53
N PHE A 35 14.23 -16.76 3.58
CA PHE A 35 14.05 -17.39 2.26
C PHE A 35 14.84 -16.72 1.13
N LEU A 36 15.43 -15.55 1.38
CA LEU A 36 16.35 -14.84 0.48
C LEU A 36 17.80 -14.99 1.02
N PRO A 37 18.61 -15.94 0.52
CA PRO A 37 19.95 -16.24 1.03
C PRO A 37 21.03 -15.16 0.74
N GLY A 38 20.64 -13.88 0.72
CA GLY A 38 21.46 -12.72 0.40
C GLY A 38 20.56 -11.61 -0.15
N ALA A 39 20.92 -10.34 0.05
CA ALA A 39 20.08 -9.20 -0.35
C ALA A 39 19.76 -9.15 -1.86
N ALA A 40 20.62 -9.75 -2.68
CA ALA A 40 20.48 -9.83 -4.14
C ALA A 40 20.22 -11.25 -4.67
N ALA A 41 20.10 -12.26 -3.79
CA ALA A 41 19.93 -13.65 -4.22
C ALA A 41 18.47 -13.94 -4.58
N ASP A 42 18.22 -14.74 -5.61
CA ASP A 42 16.86 -15.16 -5.91
C ASP A 42 16.34 -16.25 -4.95
N PRO A 43 15.03 -16.24 -4.61
CA PRO A 43 14.43 -17.30 -3.83
C PRO A 43 14.52 -18.63 -4.57
N LYS A 44 14.54 -19.75 -3.82
CA LYS A 44 14.50 -21.09 -4.43
C LYS A 44 13.27 -21.23 -5.36
N PRO A 45 13.34 -21.98 -6.47
CA PRO A 45 12.25 -22.08 -7.46
C PRO A 45 10.90 -22.52 -6.88
N ARG A 46 10.91 -23.40 -5.86
CA ARG A 46 9.69 -23.83 -5.14
C ARG A 46 9.01 -22.68 -4.39
N ILE A 47 9.81 -21.86 -3.70
CA ILE A 47 9.34 -20.71 -2.93
C ILE A 47 8.81 -19.65 -3.89
N GLN A 48 9.51 -19.41 -5.00
CA GLN A 48 9.08 -18.47 -6.02
C GLN A 48 7.72 -18.85 -6.63
N LYS A 49 7.51 -20.12 -6.99
CA LYS A 49 6.20 -20.60 -7.50
C LYS A 49 5.09 -20.42 -6.47
N LEU A 50 5.36 -20.78 -5.22
CA LEU A 50 4.40 -20.62 -4.13
C LEU A 50 4.06 -19.14 -3.90
N ALA A 51 5.07 -18.27 -3.83
CA ALA A 51 4.91 -16.83 -3.66
C ALA A 51 4.13 -16.18 -4.81
N SER A 52 4.41 -16.56 -6.06
CA SER A 52 3.65 -16.08 -7.21
C SER A 52 2.19 -16.56 -7.19
N THR A 53 1.92 -17.78 -6.73
CA THR A 53 0.54 -18.27 -6.59
C THR A 53 -0.20 -17.56 -5.45
N LEU A 54 0.45 -17.45 -4.28
CA LEU A 54 -0.10 -16.78 -3.11
C LEU A 54 -0.34 -15.29 -3.35
N SER A 55 0.53 -14.62 -4.13
CA SER A 55 0.34 -13.20 -4.47
C SER A 55 -0.91 -12.91 -5.30
N LEU A 56 -1.46 -13.92 -5.98
CA LEU A 56 -2.74 -13.84 -6.70
C LEU A 56 -3.91 -14.36 -5.86
N VAL A 57 -3.74 -15.48 -5.16
CA VAL A 57 -4.82 -16.16 -4.44
C VAL A 57 -5.23 -15.44 -3.16
N LEU A 58 -4.26 -14.94 -2.38
CA LEU A 58 -4.55 -14.29 -1.10
C LEU A 58 -5.46 -13.05 -1.22
N PRO A 59 -5.26 -12.10 -2.15
CA PRO A 59 -6.16 -10.96 -2.27
C PRO A 59 -7.57 -11.38 -2.69
N LEU A 60 -7.71 -12.42 -3.53
CA LEU A 60 -9.01 -12.97 -3.91
C LEU A 60 -9.73 -13.60 -2.71
N ILE A 61 -9.00 -14.34 -1.86
CA ILE A 61 -9.55 -14.88 -0.60
C ILE A 61 -9.98 -13.75 0.33
N VAL A 62 -9.19 -12.69 0.46
CA VAL A 62 -9.53 -11.53 1.29
C VAL A 62 -10.79 -10.85 0.78
N ILE A 63 -10.91 -10.61 -0.52
CA ILE A 63 -12.11 -10.01 -1.14
C ILE A 63 -13.33 -10.91 -0.95
N ALA A 64 -13.21 -12.20 -1.28
CA ALA A 64 -14.31 -13.16 -1.15
C ALA A 64 -14.75 -13.30 0.33
N GLY A 65 -13.79 -13.37 1.26
CA GLY A 65 -14.05 -13.41 2.69
C GLY A 65 -14.72 -12.13 3.20
N ALA A 66 -14.25 -10.96 2.77
CA ALA A 66 -14.84 -9.67 3.13
C ALA A 66 -16.28 -9.54 2.61
N VAL A 67 -16.54 -9.93 1.36
CA VAL A 67 -17.90 -9.91 0.79
C VAL A 67 -18.78 -10.92 1.50
N PHE A 68 -18.33 -12.16 1.69
CA PHE A 68 -19.11 -13.20 2.35
C PHE A 68 -19.47 -12.84 3.80
N LEU A 69 -18.48 -12.44 4.60
CA LEU A 69 -18.67 -12.06 6.01
C LEU A 69 -19.41 -10.71 6.13
N GLY A 70 -19.22 -9.82 5.16
CA GLY A 70 -19.97 -8.56 5.01
C GLY A 70 -21.47 -8.77 4.88
N ASN A 71 -21.88 -9.85 4.20
CA ASN A 71 -23.29 -10.19 3.99
C ASN A 71 -23.89 -11.10 5.07
N LEU A 72 -23.12 -11.48 6.09
CA LEU A 72 -23.56 -12.37 7.16
C LEU A 72 -23.99 -11.56 8.40
N PRO A 73 -25.29 -11.50 8.75
CA PRO A 73 -25.77 -10.63 9.82
C PRO A 73 -25.15 -10.92 11.20
N ALA A 74 -24.84 -12.19 11.49
CA ALA A 74 -24.18 -12.58 12.73
C ALA A 74 -22.68 -12.21 12.81
N ALA A 75 -22.06 -11.80 11.70
CA ALA A 75 -20.66 -11.35 11.67
C ALA A 75 -20.54 -9.82 11.73
N GLN A 76 -21.67 -9.10 11.73
CA GLN A 76 -21.70 -7.65 11.87
C GLN A 76 -21.81 -7.25 13.34
N PRO A 77 -21.04 -6.26 13.81
CA PRO A 77 -21.29 -5.67 15.12
C PRO A 77 -22.71 -5.08 15.17
N PRO A 78 -23.36 -5.03 16.34
CA PRO A 78 -24.62 -4.30 16.50
C PRO A 78 -24.41 -2.88 15.98
N ALA A 79 -25.23 -2.43 15.03
CA ALA A 79 -25.03 -1.16 14.35
C ALA A 79 -25.08 0.01 15.35
N THR A 80 -23.92 0.48 15.80
CA THR A 80 -23.77 1.74 16.56
C THR A 80 -23.48 2.87 15.59
N ASN A 81 -24.27 3.01 14.53
CA ASN A 81 -24.20 4.14 13.62
C ASN A 81 -24.93 5.31 14.31
N LEU A 82 -24.31 5.90 15.34
CA LEU A 82 -24.90 6.98 16.14
C LEU A 82 -24.95 8.32 15.39
N SER A 83 -24.21 8.47 14.28
CA SER A 83 -24.29 9.60 13.34
C SER A 83 -23.59 9.27 12.01
N ALA A 84 -23.85 10.06 10.95
CA ALA A 84 -23.17 9.96 9.65
C ALA A 84 -21.64 10.22 9.72
N ASP A 85 -21.17 10.76 10.86
CA ASP A 85 -19.77 11.08 11.15
C ASP A 85 -19.11 10.08 12.13
N SER A 86 -19.84 9.04 12.56
CA SER A 86 -19.30 8.02 13.46
C SER A 86 -18.44 7.03 12.67
N GLU A 87 -17.16 6.87 13.03
CA GLU A 87 -16.34 5.77 12.52
C GLU A 87 -17.03 4.43 12.87
N ALA A 88 -17.35 3.64 11.84
CA ALA A 88 -17.95 2.32 12.06
C ALA A 88 -16.96 1.45 12.83
N LEU A 89 -17.42 0.83 13.92
CA LEU A 89 -16.61 -0.14 14.67
C LEU A 89 -16.04 -1.18 13.70
N PRO A 90 -14.75 -1.53 13.81
CA PRO A 90 -14.13 -2.51 12.93
C PRO A 90 -14.94 -3.81 12.96
N PRO A 91 -15.39 -4.33 11.80
CA PRO A 91 -16.16 -5.57 11.79
C PRO A 91 -15.34 -6.70 12.42
N TYR A 92 -15.95 -7.61 13.18
CA TYR A 92 -15.22 -8.66 13.92
C TYR A 92 -14.26 -9.49 13.05
N PHE A 93 -14.55 -9.61 11.76
CA PHE A 93 -13.74 -10.33 10.79
C PHE A 93 -12.41 -9.66 10.41
N HIS A 94 -12.16 -8.40 10.82
CA HIS A 94 -10.88 -7.74 10.54
C HIS A 94 -9.69 -8.51 11.15
N LEU A 95 -9.84 -9.07 12.35
CA LEU A 95 -8.83 -9.90 13.00
C LEU A 95 -8.49 -11.16 12.20
N LEU A 96 -9.43 -11.66 11.39
CA LEU A 96 -9.24 -12.84 10.55
C LEU A 96 -8.59 -12.48 9.22
N LEU A 97 -8.96 -11.36 8.61
CA LEU A 97 -8.46 -10.95 7.29
C LEU A 97 -7.04 -10.36 7.34
N VAL A 98 -6.69 -9.64 8.41
CA VAL A 98 -5.39 -8.97 8.55
C VAL A 98 -4.20 -9.94 8.42
N PRO A 99 -4.19 -11.13 9.06
CA PRO A 99 -3.13 -12.13 8.84
C PRO A 99 -2.94 -12.55 7.38
N PHE A 100 -4.02 -12.69 6.61
CA PHE A 100 -3.93 -12.99 5.17
C PHE A 100 -3.32 -11.84 4.38
N LEU A 101 -3.63 -10.60 4.75
CA LEU A 101 -3.03 -9.41 4.15
C LEU A 101 -1.53 -9.33 4.45
N ILE A 102 -1.12 -9.62 5.68
CA ILE A 102 0.30 -9.67 6.08
C ILE A 102 1.04 -10.78 5.30
N ALA A 103 0.44 -11.96 5.20
CA ALA A 103 0.98 -13.06 4.40
C ALA A 103 1.08 -12.69 2.92
N TRP A 104 0.12 -11.90 2.40
CA TRP A 104 0.14 -11.41 1.03
C TRP A 104 1.30 -10.46 0.78
N ILE A 105 1.57 -9.52 1.69
CA ILE A 105 2.74 -8.63 1.62
C ILE A 105 4.04 -9.45 1.59
N GLY A 106 4.16 -10.47 2.45
CA GLY A 106 5.31 -11.38 2.45
C GLY A 106 5.45 -12.17 1.13
N ALA A 107 4.34 -12.64 0.57
CA ALA A 107 4.33 -13.32 -0.72
C ALA A 107 4.74 -12.40 -1.88
N LEU A 108 4.29 -11.13 -1.88
CA LEU A 108 4.71 -10.13 -2.87
C LEU A 108 6.20 -9.83 -2.76
N ALA A 109 6.74 -9.73 -1.54
CA ALA A 109 8.17 -9.49 -1.33
C ALA A 109 9.06 -10.63 -1.85
N LEU A 110 8.55 -11.87 -1.89
CA LEU A 110 9.24 -13.05 -2.42
C LEU A 110 8.95 -13.30 -3.91
N SER A 111 7.91 -12.68 -4.48
CA SER A 111 7.53 -12.89 -5.87
C SER A 111 8.32 -11.95 -6.79
N ARG A 112 9.02 -12.53 -7.77
CA ARG A 112 9.73 -11.78 -8.83
C ARG A 112 8.93 -11.66 -10.14
N ARG A 113 7.78 -12.35 -10.24
CA ARG A 113 7.01 -12.49 -11.48
C ARG A 113 5.53 -12.19 -11.26
N GLY A 114 4.78 -12.02 -12.36
CA GLY A 114 3.33 -11.82 -12.35
C GLY A 114 2.93 -10.50 -11.68
N LEU A 115 2.04 -10.58 -10.69
CA LEU A 115 1.43 -9.44 -10.03
C LEU A 115 2.46 -8.49 -9.36
N ALA A 116 3.55 -9.04 -8.83
CA ALA A 116 4.65 -8.23 -8.29
C ALA A 116 5.34 -7.39 -9.39
N ARG A 117 5.52 -7.95 -10.61
CA ARG A 117 6.13 -7.25 -11.74
C ARG A 117 5.21 -6.17 -12.31
N THR A 118 3.89 -6.40 -12.32
CA THR A 118 2.93 -5.39 -12.75
C THR A 118 2.85 -4.24 -11.74
N LEU A 119 2.92 -4.56 -10.44
CA LEU A 119 2.92 -3.56 -9.37
C LEU A 119 4.24 -2.76 -9.30
N SER A 120 5.35 -3.32 -9.75
CA SER A 120 6.64 -2.62 -9.82
C SER A 120 6.80 -1.75 -11.07
N THR A 121 5.76 -1.57 -11.89
CA THR A 121 5.81 -0.69 -13.06
C THR A 121 5.79 0.78 -12.66
N ARG A 122 6.44 1.63 -13.47
CA ARG A 122 6.54 3.09 -13.26
C ARG A 122 5.18 3.73 -12.98
N THR A 123 4.18 3.42 -13.81
CA THR A 123 2.83 3.98 -13.68
C THR A 123 2.15 3.57 -12.39
N MET A 124 2.34 2.33 -11.94
CA MET A 124 1.74 1.85 -10.70
C MET A 124 2.43 2.44 -9.47
N VAL A 125 3.76 2.58 -9.50
CA VAL A 125 4.53 3.25 -8.43
C VAL A 125 4.16 4.73 -8.35
N LEU A 126 4.06 5.42 -9.48
CA LEU A 126 3.59 6.80 -9.55
C LEU A 126 2.15 6.94 -9.01
N GLY A 127 1.27 6.02 -9.41
CA GLY A 127 -0.08 5.92 -8.87
C GLY A 127 -0.08 5.73 -7.35
N GLY A 128 0.87 4.95 -6.82
CA GLY A 128 1.11 4.79 -5.39
C GLY A 128 1.41 6.10 -4.69
N PHE A 129 2.33 6.92 -5.21
CA PHE A 129 2.63 8.24 -4.64
C PHE A 129 1.43 9.19 -4.67
N ILE A 130 0.72 9.24 -5.79
CA ILE A 130 -0.49 10.06 -5.91
C ILE A 130 -1.57 9.55 -4.94
N SER A 131 -1.71 8.23 -4.76
CA SER A 131 -2.68 7.64 -3.83
C SER A 131 -2.39 8.00 -2.36
N TYR A 132 -1.12 8.15 -1.99
CA TYR A 132 -0.73 8.60 -0.66
C TYR A 132 -1.13 10.06 -0.43
N SER A 133 -0.85 10.94 -1.41
CA SER A 133 -1.31 12.33 -1.38
C SER A 133 -2.84 12.44 -1.35
N LEU A 134 -3.56 11.57 -2.09
CA LEU A 134 -5.02 11.47 -2.05
C LEU A 134 -5.50 11.07 -0.64
N TYR A 135 -4.88 10.06 -0.03
CA TYR A 135 -5.24 9.61 1.31
C TYR A 135 -5.12 10.74 2.35
N MET A 136 -4.10 11.60 2.27
CA MET A 136 -3.96 12.70 3.22
C MET A 136 -4.94 13.86 2.99
N THR A 137 -5.40 14.06 1.76
CA THR A 137 -6.20 15.24 1.37
C THR A 137 -7.69 14.99 1.23
N HIS A 138 -8.10 13.75 0.95
CA HIS A 138 -9.47 13.45 0.56
C HIS A 138 -10.51 13.82 1.61
N LEU A 139 -10.24 13.67 2.91
CA LEU A 139 -11.21 14.02 3.96
C LEU A 139 -11.48 15.53 4.01
N VAL A 140 -10.44 16.36 3.89
CA VAL A 140 -10.57 17.81 3.87
C VAL A 140 -11.35 18.26 2.63
N TRP A 141 -11.02 17.69 1.47
CA TRP A 141 -11.73 17.97 0.23
C TRP A 141 -13.18 17.51 0.27
N PHE A 142 -13.45 16.32 0.82
CA PHE A 142 -14.80 15.79 0.97
C PHE A 142 -15.65 16.69 1.87
N GLY A 143 -15.10 17.15 3.00
CA GLY A 143 -15.76 18.10 3.89
C GLY A 143 -16.10 19.41 3.18
N LEU A 144 -15.14 19.97 2.42
CA LEU A 144 -15.35 21.20 1.65
C LEU A 144 -16.40 21.03 0.55
N TRP A 145 -16.33 19.95 -0.22
CA TRP A 145 -17.30 19.61 -1.26
C TRP A 145 -18.70 19.45 -0.66
N ARG A 146 -18.83 18.71 0.45
CA ARG A 146 -20.12 18.49 1.13
C ARG A 146 -20.73 19.80 1.60
N ALA A 147 -19.92 20.69 2.20
CA ALA A 147 -20.37 22.01 2.62
C ALA A 147 -20.83 22.87 1.43
N GLY A 148 -20.08 22.83 0.30
CA GLY A 148 -20.46 23.52 -0.93
C GLY A 148 -21.79 23.02 -1.52
N MET A 149 -21.97 21.70 -1.59
CA MET A 149 -23.22 21.10 -2.09
C MET A 149 -24.43 21.50 -1.22
N ASN A 150 -24.26 21.49 0.11
CA ASN A 150 -25.29 21.93 1.04
C ASN A 150 -25.61 23.43 0.90
N ALA A 151 -24.59 24.27 0.71
CA ALA A 151 -24.78 25.72 0.56
C ALA A 151 -25.57 26.09 -0.70
N VAL A 152 -25.45 25.29 -1.76
CA VAL A 152 -26.19 25.47 -3.03
C VAL A 152 -27.51 24.69 -3.02
N GLY A 153 -27.83 23.95 -1.94
CA GLY A 153 -29.07 23.19 -1.80
C GLY A 153 -29.17 21.97 -2.73
N ILE A 154 -28.03 21.39 -3.12
CA ILE A 154 -28.00 20.22 -4.01
C ILE A 154 -27.92 18.94 -3.16
N ASP A 155 -29.10 18.38 -2.89
CA ASP A 155 -29.23 17.19 -2.03
C ASP A 155 -29.49 15.88 -2.81
N GLY A 156 -29.67 15.95 -4.13
CA GLY A 156 -29.90 14.75 -4.96
C GLY A 156 -30.10 15.02 -6.46
N GLY A 157 -30.32 13.95 -7.22
CA GLY A 157 -30.61 14.00 -8.67
C GLY A 157 -29.37 14.16 -9.57
N ALA A 158 -29.61 14.56 -10.83
CA ALA A 158 -28.54 14.66 -11.83
C ALA A 158 -27.44 15.67 -11.46
N LEU A 159 -27.81 16.77 -10.81
CA LEU A 159 -26.86 17.78 -10.33
C LEU A 159 -25.94 17.21 -9.22
N TYR A 160 -26.47 16.34 -8.36
CA TYR A 160 -25.66 15.64 -7.37
C TYR A 160 -24.69 14.65 -8.02
N ALA A 161 -25.11 13.93 -9.06
CA ALA A 161 -24.22 13.04 -9.81
C ALA A 161 -23.07 13.80 -10.50
N ILE A 162 -23.36 14.97 -11.08
CA ILE A 162 -22.33 15.87 -11.62
C ILE A 162 -21.41 16.35 -10.49
N GLY A 163 -21.99 16.73 -9.34
CA GLY A 163 -21.23 17.07 -8.13
C GLY A 163 -20.28 15.96 -7.70
N LEU A 164 -20.71 14.70 -7.74
CA LEU A 164 -19.89 13.53 -7.39
C LEU A 164 -18.72 13.35 -8.38
N LEU A 165 -18.95 13.56 -9.67
CA LEU A 165 -17.84 13.58 -10.65
C LEU A 165 -16.84 14.70 -10.34
N GLY A 166 -17.34 15.87 -9.94
CA GLY A 166 -16.52 16.99 -9.47
C GLY A 166 -15.74 16.66 -8.18
N LEU A 167 -16.35 15.94 -7.24
CA LEU A 167 -15.67 15.44 -6.04
C LEU A 167 -14.49 14.56 -6.42
N ILE A 168 -14.70 13.55 -7.26
CA ILE A 168 -13.68 12.59 -7.66
C ILE A 168 -12.56 13.30 -8.44
N ALA A 169 -12.93 14.08 -9.46
CA ALA A 169 -11.97 14.81 -10.28
C ALA A 169 -11.17 15.83 -9.44
N GLY A 170 -11.83 16.56 -8.56
CA GLY A 170 -11.18 17.50 -7.64
C GLY A 170 -10.23 16.81 -6.66
N ALA A 171 -10.62 15.65 -6.11
CA ALA A 171 -9.76 14.89 -5.21
C ALA A 171 -8.48 14.42 -5.92
N LEU A 172 -8.61 13.89 -7.14
CA LEU A 172 -7.46 13.48 -7.95
C LEU A 172 -6.57 14.66 -8.35
N ALA A 173 -7.17 15.79 -8.71
CA ALA A 173 -6.43 17.00 -9.04
C ALA A 173 -5.64 17.54 -7.84
N ILE A 174 -6.27 17.62 -6.66
CA ILE A 174 -5.60 18.06 -5.43
C ILE A 174 -4.50 17.07 -5.03
N ALA A 175 -4.75 15.76 -5.13
CA ALA A 175 -3.75 14.75 -4.85
C ALA A 175 -2.52 14.88 -5.76
N TRP A 176 -2.74 15.10 -7.05
CA TRP A 176 -1.67 15.32 -8.02
C TRP A 176 -0.89 16.60 -7.72
N LEU A 177 -1.58 17.70 -7.39
CA LEU A 177 -0.94 18.97 -7.02
C LEU A 177 -0.09 18.82 -5.75
N MET A 178 -0.61 18.16 -4.71
CA MET A 178 0.14 17.92 -3.48
C MET A 178 1.35 17.04 -3.72
N TRP A 179 1.19 15.99 -4.52
CA TRP A 179 2.31 15.13 -4.87
C TRP A 179 3.42 15.93 -5.59
N ARG A 180 3.06 16.69 -6.64
CA ARG A 180 4.02 17.40 -7.49
C ARG A 180 4.70 18.59 -6.78
N PHE A 181 3.97 19.33 -5.97
CA PHE A 181 4.46 20.60 -5.39
C PHE A 181 4.87 20.51 -3.91
N VAL A 182 4.46 19.46 -3.20
CA VAL A 182 4.78 19.31 -1.78
C VAL A 182 5.60 18.05 -1.54
N GLU A 183 5.08 16.90 -1.97
CA GLU A 183 5.70 15.62 -1.62
C GLU A 183 7.03 15.39 -2.34
N GLU A 184 7.06 15.61 -3.66
CA GLU A 184 8.27 15.47 -4.48
C GLU A 184 9.41 16.39 -4.00
N PRO A 185 9.22 17.72 -3.84
CA PRO A 185 10.30 18.59 -3.38
C PRO A 185 10.73 18.31 -1.94
N ALA A 186 9.79 17.99 -1.03
CA ALA A 186 10.14 17.65 0.35
C ALA A 186 10.99 16.36 0.40
N ARG A 187 10.66 15.37 -0.44
CA ARG A 187 11.39 14.11 -0.52
C ARG A 187 12.79 14.30 -1.11
N GLU A 188 12.92 15.10 -2.17
CA GLU A 188 14.23 15.48 -2.72
C GLU A 188 15.09 16.21 -1.68
N TRP A 189 14.48 17.13 -0.93
CA TRP A 189 15.14 17.85 0.16
C TRP A 189 15.63 16.89 1.25
N MET A 190 14.77 15.99 1.75
CA MET A 190 15.15 14.99 2.76
C MET A 190 16.28 14.06 2.28
N ARG A 191 16.25 13.63 1.01
CA ARG A 191 17.32 12.79 0.44
C ARG A 191 18.65 13.53 0.36
N ALA A 192 18.62 14.82 0.01
CA ALA A 192 19.79 15.68 0.03
C ALA A 192 20.36 15.83 1.45
N LEU A 193 19.51 15.97 2.47
CA LEU A 193 19.94 16.02 3.88
C LEU A 193 20.59 14.69 4.33
N ALA A 194 20.08 13.55 3.86
CA ALA A 194 20.62 12.24 4.19
C ALA A 194 21.92 11.88 3.43
N GLY A 195 22.48 12.80 2.63
CA GLY A 195 23.69 12.57 1.84
C GLY A 195 23.50 11.60 0.67
N ALA A 196 22.27 11.22 0.34
CA ALA A 196 21.95 10.38 -0.82
C ALA A 196 21.85 11.26 -2.08
N ARG A 197 22.31 10.73 -3.23
CA ARG A 197 22.30 11.46 -4.52
C ARG A 197 20.87 11.94 -4.86
N ARG A 198 20.74 13.22 -5.23
CA ARG A 198 19.49 13.79 -5.76
C ARG A 198 19.12 13.02 -7.03
N THR A 199 18.10 12.18 -6.92
CA THR A 199 17.48 11.48 -8.05
C THR A 199 15.99 11.81 -7.97
N PRO A 200 15.41 12.47 -8.99
CA PRO A 200 13.98 12.68 -9.14
C PRO A 200 13.18 11.39 -8.85
N THR A 201 11.93 11.53 -8.40
CA THR A 201 11.10 10.36 -8.03
C THR A 201 10.89 9.38 -9.18
N GLU A 202 10.84 9.92 -10.39
CA GLU A 202 10.86 9.16 -11.64
C GLU A 202 12.13 8.29 -11.75
N GLU A 203 13.31 8.85 -11.47
CA GLU A 203 14.60 8.15 -11.55
C GLU A 203 14.82 7.08 -10.47
N ALA A 204 14.25 7.26 -9.27
CA ALA A 204 14.31 6.22 -8.23
C ALA A 204 13.32 5.07 -8.48
N GLY A 205 12.15 5.38 -9.07
CA GLY A 205 11.26 4.38 -9.64
C GLY A 205 11.90 3.68 -10.84
N GLU A 206 12.66 4.41 -11.66
CA GLU A 206 13.46 3.87 -12.78
C GLU A 206 14.54 2.93 -12.27
N GLN A 207 15.32 3.27 -11.24
CA GLN A 207 16.34 2.35 -10.70
C GLN A 207 15.73 1.06 -10.10
N LEU A 208 14.58 1.15 -9.44
CA LEU A 208 13.89 -0.03 -8.89
C LEU A 208 13.24 -0.88 -9.99
N ALA A 209 12.65 -0.24 -11.01
CA ALA A 209 12.07 -0.92 -12.17
C ALA A 209 13.15 -1.50 -13.09
N GLU A 210 14.25 -0.79 -13.30
CA GLU A 210 15.45 -1.23 -14.03
C GLU A 210 16.15 -2.36 -13.29
N GLN A 211 16.31 -2.32 -11.96
CA GLN A 211 16.81 -3.48 -11.20
C GLN A 211 15.86 -4.69 -11.32
N ALA A 212 14.54 -4.46 -11.37
CA ALA A 212 13.55 -5.52 -11.59
C ALA A 212 13.56 -6.06 -13.03
N LEU A 213 13.99 -5.26 -14.02
CA LEU A 213 14.14 -5.65 -15.43
C LEU A 213 15.52 -6.25 -15.73
N ALA A 214 16.59 -5.75 -15.11
CA ALA A 214 17.99 -6.14 -15.28
C ALA A 214 18.34 -7.46 -14.55
N GLY A 215 17.48 -7.94 -13.66
CA GLY A 215 17.55 -9.32 -13.16
C GLY A 215 17.41 -10.40 -14.25
N ASP A 216 17.13 -10.01 -15.50
CA ASP A 216 17.08 -10.87 -16.69
C ASP A 216 18.33 -10.76 -17.58
N SER A 217 19.17 -9.73 -17.41
CA SER A 217 20.42 -9.57 -18.16
C SER A 217 21.62 -10.07 -17.34
N ALA A 218 21.62 -11.35 -17.00
CA ALA A 218 22.84 -12.02 -16.61
C ALA A 218 23.72 -12.22 -17.85
N GLU A 219 24.36 -11.16 -18.34
CA GLU A 219 25.56 -11.35 -19.15
C GLU A 219 26.60 -12.04 -18.26
N PRO A 220 27.12 -13.22 -18.66
CA PRO A 220 28.09 -13.92 -17.85
C PRO A 220 29.34 -13.05 -17.71
N ILE A 221 29.75 -12.81 -16.47
CA ILE A 221 31.07 -12.24 -16.18
C ILE A 221 32.10 -13.27 -16.68
N ILE A 222 32.69 -13.02 -17.85
CA ILE A 222 33.81 -13.80 -18.37
C ILE A 222 35.02 -13.49 -17.50
N VAL A 223 35.24 -14.32 -16.49
CA VAL A 223 36.50 -14.31 -15.74
C VAL A 223 37.55 -14.94 -16.65
N ASN A 224 38.35 -14.10 -17.33
CA ASN A 224 39.54 -14.56 -18.02
C ASN A 224 40.50 -15.16 -16.98
N GLY A 225 40.54 -16.50 -16.93
CA GLY A 225 41.53 -17.23 -16.17
C GLY A 225 42.91 -16.88 -16.73
N LYS A 226 43.71 -16.13 -15.96
CA LYS A 226 45.16 -16.13 -16.17
C LYS A 226 45.63 -17.52 -15.78
N GLU A 227 46.02 -18.29 -16.79
CA GLU A 227 46.81 -19.50 -16.63
C GLU A 227 48.03 -19.18 -15.77
N GLU A 228 48.09 -19.87 -14.64
CA GLU A 228 49.23 -19.97 -13.75
C GLU A 228 50.31 -20.80 -14.48
N ASN A 229 51.26 -20.11 -15.13
CA ASN A 229 52.44 -20.79 -15.65
C ASN A 229 53.40 -21.10 -14.49
N SER A 230 53.45 -22.38 -14.12
CA SER A 230 54.56 -22.97 -13.40
C SER A 230 55.75 -23.17 -14.35
N ASN A 231 56.84 -22.45 -14.12
CA ASN A 231 58.25 -22.87 -14.17
C ASN A 231 59.16 -21.65 -14.32
#